data_AF-A0A9D3NB59-F1
#
_entry.id   AF-A0A9D3NB59-F1
#
_cell.length_a   1.000
_cell.length_b   1.000
_cell.length_c   1.000
_cell.angle_alpha   90.00
_cell.angle_beta   90.00
_cell.angle_gamma   90.00
#
_symmetry.space_group_name_H-M   'P 1'
#
loop_
_entity.id
_entity.type
_entity.pdbx_description
1 polymer ?
#
loop_
_entity_poly.entity_id
_entity_poly.type
_entity_poly.pdbx_seq_one_letter_code
_entity_poly.pdbx_strand_id
1 'polypeptide(L)'
;MASHDELQLSKKHEEILGKRAVLLQQMEICYEQQKAKKNHRATLSQAARERNAEILEDFQKAEERLQTRRLLHPDVLNLQTRYWASVEQKLPEWESYLLGKSQAPMSEEMISQGVQKKEDTENDSSPVQRKGRPPRPKARSAD
;
A
#
# COMPACT_ATOMS: atom_id res chain seq x y z
N MET A 1 23.79 -45.31 -62.38
CA MET A 1 23.59 -43.90 -61.94
C MET A 1 22.43 -43.78 -60.95
N ALA A 2 21.24 -44.32 -61.23
CA ALA A 2 20.07 -44.24 -60.33
C ALA A 2 20.30 -44.60 -58.84
N SER A 3 21.08 -45.63 -58.54
CA SER A 3 21.37 -46.06 -57.15
C SER A 3 22.16 -45.03 -56.33
N HIS A 4 22.98 -44.19 -56.96
CA HIS A 4 23.71 -43.13 -56.26
C HIS A 4 22.78 -41.98 -55.85
N ASP A 5 21.87 -41.60 -56.75
CA ASP A 5 20.89 -40.53 -56.51
C ASP A 5 19.88 -40.91 -55.42
N GLU A 6 19.44 -42.18 -55.40
CA GLU A 6 18.59 -42.73 -54.33
C GLU A 6 19.28 -42.69 -52.95
N LEU A 7 20.56 -43.06 -52.90
CA LEU A 7 21.34 -43.01 -51.66
C LEU A 7 21.50 -41.56 -51.15
N GLN A 8 21.78 -40.62 -52.06
CA GLN A 8 21.85 -39.20 -51.69
C GLN A 8 20.50 -38.66 -51.21
N LEU A 9 19.40 -39.07 -51.84
CA LEU A 9 18.05 -38.67 -51.44
C LEU A 9 17.70 -39.21 -50.05
N SER A 10 18.01 -40.49 -49.79
CA SER A 10 17.82 -41.11 -48.48
C SER A 10 18.61 -40.38 -47.40
N LYS A 11 19.87 -40.00 -47.68
CA LYS A 11 20.69 -39.24 -46.73
C LYS A 11 20.05 -37.88 -46.40
N LYS A 12 19.58 -37.15 -47.41
CA LYS A 12 18.87 -35.87 -47.20
C LYS A 12 17.57 -36.06 -46.43
N HIS A 13 16.85 -37.16 -46.66
CA HIS A 13 15.63 -37.49 -45.94
C HIS A 13 15.90 -37.69 -44.45
N GLU A 14 16.90 -38.48 -44.09
CA GLU A 14 17.32 -38.68 -42.69
C GLU A 14 17.74 -37.37 -42.03
N GLU A 15 18.47 -36.50 -42.74
CA GLU A 15 18.82 -35.18 -42.23
C GLU A 15 17.59 -34.29 -41.97
N ILE A 16 16.57 -34.35 -42.85
CA ILE A 16 15.30 -33.63 -42.66
C ILE A 16 14.54 -34.18 -41.46
N LEU A 17 14.46 -35.51 -41.32
CA LEU A 17 13.79 -36.16 -40.19
C LEU A 17 14.48 -35.81 -38.87
N GLY A 18 15.81 -35.83 -38.82
CA GLY A 18 16.59 -35.42 -37.65
C GLY A 18 16.31 -33.97 -37.24
N LYS A 19 16.32 -33.04 -38.19
CA LYS A 19 15.98 -31.63 -37.94
C LYS A 19 14.55 -31.46 -37.42
N ARG A 20 13.59 -32.20 -38.02
CA ARG A 20 12.19 -32.17 -37.60
C ARG A 20 12.01 -32.70 -36.17
N ALA A 21 12.69 -33.78 -35.82
CA ALA A 21 12.62 -34.36 -34.48
C ALA A 21 13.11 -33.37 -33.41
N VAL A 22 14.25 -32.70 -33.66
CA VAL A 22 14.79 -31.68 -32.75
C VAL A 22 13.82 -30.51 -32.60
N LEU A 23 13.25 -30.00 -33.70
CA LEU A 23 12.30 -28.89 -33.64
C LEU A 23 11.05 -29.25 -32.84
N LEU A 24 10.49 -30.45 -33.07
CA LEU A 24 9.31 -30.92 -32.33
C LEU A 24 9.61 -31.04 -30.84
N GLN A 25 10.77 -31.58 -30.47
CA GLN A 25 11.19 -31.68 -29.07
C GLN A 25 11.31 -30.29 -28.43
N GLN A 26 11.89 -29.30 -29.13
CA GLN A 26 11.97 -27.93 -28.64
C GLN A 26 10.59 -27.30 -28.44
N MET A 27 9.69 -27.49 -29.41
CA MET A 27 8.31 -27.00 -29.32
C MET A 27 7.56 -27.61 -28.13
N GLU A 28 7.69 -28.92 -27.91
CA GLU A 28 7.08 -29.63 -26.78
C GLU A 28 7.55 -29.03 -25.45
N ILE A 29 8.86 -28.84 -25.29
CA ILE A 29 9.45 -28.25 -24.07
C ILE A 29 8.92 -26.83 -23.85
N CYS A 30 8.91 -25.98 -24.88
CA CYS A 30 8.39 -24.62 -24.77
C CYS A 30 6.90 -24.60 -24.42
N TYR A 31 6.12 -25.50 -25.00
CA TYR A 31 4.69 -25.63 -24.74
C TYR A 31 4.43 -26.02 -23.28
N GLU A 32 5.07 -27.07 -22.79
CA GLU A 32 4.88 -27.54 -21.40
C GLU A 32 5.35 -26.49 -20.38
N GLN A 33 6.44 -25.77 -20.66
CA GLN A 33 6.85 -24.64 -19.82
C GLN A 33 5.80 -23.53 -19.77
N GLN A 34 5.21 -23.17 -20.93
CA GLN A 34 4.18 -22.13 -20.98
C GLN A 34 2.92 -22.58 -20.23
N LYS A 35 2.52 -23.84 -20.41
CA LYS A 35 1.39 -24.46 -19.74
C LYS A 35 1.58 -24.48 -18.22
N ALA A 36 2.76 -24.88 -17.74
CA ALA A 36 3.10 -24.84 -16.32
C ALA A 36 3.00 -23.42 -15.73
N LYS A 37 3.54 -22.40 -16.43
CA LYS A 37 3.42 -20.99 -16.02
C LYS A 37 1.97 -20.52 -15.95
N LYS A 38 1.15 -20.87 -16.94
CA LYS A 38 -0.29 -20.53 -16.98
C LYS A 38 -1.02 -21.18 -15.80
N ASN A 39 -0.78 -22.47 -15.55
CA ASN A 39 -1.39 -23.20 -14.45
C ASN A 39 -0.98 -22.59 -13.09
N HIS A 40 0.30 -22.31 -12.90
CA HIS A 40 0.79 -21.67 -11.67
C HIS A 40 0.12 -20.30 -11.43
N ARG A 41 0.04 -19.46 -12.47
CA ARG A 41 -0.66 -18.17 -12.39
C ARG A 41 -2.14 -18.35 -12.06
N ALA A 42 -2.81 -19.34 -12.64
CA ALA A 42 -4.22 -19.62 -12.37
C ALA A 42 -4.42 -20.03 -10.90
N THR A 43 -3.56 -20.89 -10.35
CA THR A 43 -3.60 -21.28 -8.94
C THR A 43 -3.40 -20.09 -8.01
N LEU A 44 -2.40 -19.23 -8.27
CA LEU A 44 -2.17 -18.03 -7.47
C LEU A 44 -3.34 -17.05 -7.56
N SER A 45 -3.90 -16.85 -8.75
CA SER A 45 -5.06 -15.99 -8.96
C SER A 45 -6.29 -16.52 -8.23
N GLN A 46 -6.50 -17.82 -8.22
CA GLN A 46 -7.61 -18.45 -7.53
C GLN A 46 -7.46 -18.30 -6.02
N ALA A 47 -6.28 -18.58 -5.46
CA ALA A 47 -6.01 -18.40 -4.04
C ALA A 47 -6.19 -16.93 -3.60
N ALA A 48 -5.72 -15.98 -4.42
CA ALA A 48 -5.94 -14.56 -4.17
C ALA A 48 -7.42 -14.18 -4.22
N ARG A 49 -8.19 -14.77 -5.15
CA ARG A 49 -9.64 -14.56 -5.28
C ARG A 49 -10.39 -15.07 -4.05
N GLU A 50 -10.05 -16.26 -3.56
CA GLU A 50 -10.64 -16.87 -2.36
C GLU A 50 -10.34 -16.01 -1.13
N ARG A 51 -9.08 -15.64 -0.91
CA ARG A 51 -8.68 -14.75 0.19
C ARG A 51 -9.39 -13.39 0.13
N ASN A 52 -9.50 -12.80 -1.06
CA ASN A 52 -10.18 -11.52 -1.22
C ASN A 52 -11.69 -11.64 -0.96
N ALA A 53 -12.32 -12.76 -1.31
CA ALA A 53 -13.73 -13.00 -1.03
C ALA A 53 -14.00 -13.07 0.48
N GLU A 54 -13.15 -13.79 1.23
CA GLU A 54 -13.22 -13.87 2.70
C GLU A 54 -13.05 -12.49 3.35
N ILE A 55 -12.06 -11.71 2.90
CA ILE A 55 -11.84 -10.35 3.40
C ILE A 55 -13.05 -9.44 3.13
N LEU A 56 -13.68 -9.55 1.96
CA LEU A 56 -14.87 -8.77 1.63
C LEU A 56 -16.05 -9.15 2.52
N GLU A 57 -16.23 -10.45 2.80
CA GLU A 57 -17.26 -10.92 3.72
C GLU A 57 -17.03 -10.38 5.14
N ASP A 58 -15.78 -10.39 5.62
CA ASP A 58 -15.42 -9.83 6.92
C ASP A 58 -15.66 -8.32 6.99
N PHE A 59 -15.34 -7.58 5.92
CA PHE A 59 -15.66 -6.15 5.84
C PHE A 59 -17.16 -5.91 5.88
N GLN A 60 -17.95 -6.69 5.15
CA GLN A 60 -19.40 -6.57 5.18
C GLN A 60 -19.95 -6.82 6.58
N LYS A 61 -19.49 -7.88 7.27
CA LYS A 61 -19.87 -8.16 8.67
C LYS A 61 -19.47 -7.02 9.60
N ALA A 62 -18.27 -6.46 9.42
CA ALA A 62 -17.81 -5.34 10.23
C ALA A 62 -18.66 -4.08 9.99
N GLU A 63 -19.03 -3.81 8.74
CA GLU A 63 -19.93 -2.73 8.36
C GLU A 63 -21.32 -2.92 8.97
N GLU A 64 -21.93 -4.10 8.81
CA GLU A 64 -23.23 -4.42 9.39
C GLU A 64 -23.22 -4.25 10.91
N ARG A 65 -22.15 -4.66 11.59
CA ARG A 65 -21.97 -4.43 13.03
C ARG A 65 -21.88 -2.96 13.36
N LEU A 66 -21.18 -2.15 12.56
CA LEU A 66 -21.09 -0.70 12.77
C LEU A 66 -22.43 0.00 12.51
N GLN A 67 -23.15 -0.40 11.46
CA GLN A 67 -24.49 0.13 11.16
C GLN A 67 -25.50 -0.26 12.25
N THR A 68 -25.43 -1.50 12.76
CA THR A 68 -26.32 -2.00 13.81
C THR A 68 -25.97 -1.43 15.19
N ARG A 69 -24.68 -1.10 15.42
CA ARG A 69 -24.23 -0.42 16.62
C ARG A 69 -24.81 0.99 16.60
N ARG A 70 -25.80 1.22 17.48
CA ARG A 70 -26.59 2.46 17.58
C ARG A 70 -25.74 3.70 17.26
N LEU A 71 -26.20 4.46 16.27
CA LEU A 71 -25.82 5.85 16.02
C LEU A 71 -25.64 6.56 17.37
N LEU A 72 -24.50 7.22 17.55
CA LEU A 72 -24.20 8.03 18.73
C LEU A 72 -25.42 8.90 19.07
N HIS A 73 -25.69 9.14 20.36
CA HIS A 73 -26.82 9.97 20.78
C HIS A 73 -26.84 11.28 19.96
N PRO A 74 -28.00 11.76 19.48
CA PRO A 74 -28.07 12.93 18.59
C PRO A 74 -27.25 14.13 19.06
N ASP A 75 -27.13 14.34 20.37
CA ASP A 75 -26.30 15.39 20.96
C ASP A 75 -24.80 15.22 20.67
N VAL A 76 -24.30 13.98 20.70
CA VAL A 76 -22.91 13.66 20.39
C VAL A 76 -22.64 13.86 18.90
N LEU A 77 -23.58 13.48 18.03
CA LEU A 77 -23.49 13.75 16.59
C LEU A 77 -23.51 15.26 16.30
N ASN A 78 -24.39 16.01 16.97
CA ASN A 78 -24.47 17.46 16.84
C ASN A 78 -23.18 18.13 17.33
N LEU A 79 -22.64 17.68 18.47
CA LEU A 79 -21.36 18.16 18.98
C LEU A 79 -20.21 17.86 18.02
N GLN A 80 -20.13 16.63 17.49
CA GLN A 80 -19.11 16.25 16.51
C GLN A 80 -19.20 17.12 15.25
N THR A 81 -20.41 17.36 14.74
CA THR A 81 -20.65 18.19 13.56
C THR A 81 -20.19 19.62 13.79
N ARG A 82 -20.57 20.22 14.93
CA ARG A 82 -20.14 21.58 15.31
C ARG A 82 -18.63 21.65 15.53
N TYR A 83 -18.03 20.62 16.12
CA TYR A 83 -16.60 20.54 16.33
C TYR A 83 -15.83 20.53 15.01
N TRP A 84 -16.19 19.65 14.06
CA TRP A 84 -15.52 19.61 12.75
C TRP A 84 -15.71 20.89 11.96
N ALA A 85 -16.90 21.51 12.00
CA ALA A 85 -17.13 22.83 11.39
C ALA A 85 -16.21 23.91 12.00
N SER A 86 -16.02 23.90 13.33
CA SER A 86 -15.09 24.82 14.00
C SER A 86 -13.62 24.54 13.62
N VAL A 87 -13.23 23.26 13.51
CA VAL A 87 -11.89 22.88 13.03
C VAL A 87 -11.67 23.36 11.61
N GLU A 88 -12.62 23.16 10.69
CA GLU A 88 -12.53 23.64 9.31
C GLU A 88 -12.47 25.17 9.22
N GLN A 89 -13.23 25.87 10.07
CA GLN A 89 -13.19 27.33 10.15
C GLN A 89 -11.81 27.84 10.60
N LYS A 90 -11.19 27.16 11.56
CA LYS A 90 -9.88 27.53 12.11
C LYS A 90 -8.70 27.00 11.28
N LEU A 91 -8.91 25.97 10.46
CA LEU A 91 -7.86 25.33 9.67
C LEU A 91 -6.99 26.33 8.86
N PRO A 92 -7.55 27.37 8.20
CA PRO A 92 -6.75 28.36 7.47
C PRO A 92 -5.81 29.18 8.36
N GLU A 93 -6.22 29.52 9.59
CA GLU A 93 -5.38 30.24 10.56
C GLU A 93 -4.18 29.37 10.98
N TRP A 94 -4.40 28.05 11.09
CA TRP A 94 -3.38 27.08 11.47
C TRP A 94 -2.52 26.61 10.28
N GLU A 95 -3.02 26.66 9.05
CA GLU A 95 -2.32 26.16 7.85
C GLU A 95 -0.95 26.83 7.67
N SER A 96 -0.89 28.16 7.82
CA SER A 96 0.35 28.91 7.68
C SER A 96 1.38 28.56 8.76
N TYR A 97 0.92 28.28 9.98
CA TYR A 97 1.78 27.83 11.08
C TYR A 97 2.25 26.39 10.89
N LEU A 98 1.35 25.48 10.53
CA LEU A 98 1.66 24.07 10.28
C LEU A 98 2.63 23.90 9.10
N LEU A 99 2.59 24.81 8.13
CA LEU A 99 3.54 24.89 7.02
C LEU A 99 4.84 25.65 7.37
N GLY A 100 5.00 26.13 8.60
CA GLY A 100 6.21 26.81 9.10
C GLY A 100 6.41 28.23 8.54
N LYS A 101 5.35 28.85 8.01
CA LYS A 101 5.39 30.18 7.37
C LYS A 101 5.02 31.32 8.31
N SER A 102 4.32 31.02 9.42
CA SER A 102 3.91 32.00 10.43
C SER A 102 4.08 31.46 11.85
N GLN A 103 3.98 32.35 12.84
CA GLN A 103 3.86 31.98 14.24
C GLN A 103 2.49 31.34 14.52
N ALA A 104 2.38 30.54 15.58
CA ALA A 104 1.14 29.89 15.96
C ALA A 104 0.05 30.94 16.23
N PRO A 105 -1.17 30.76 15.71
CA PRO A 105 -2.29 31.62 16.08
C PRO A 105 -2.55 31.46 17.60
N MET A 106 -2.32 32.53 18.35
CA MET A 106 -2.68 32.63 19.77
C MET A 106 -4.21 32.71 19.84
N SER A 107 -4.86 31.77 20.55
CA SER A 107 -6.32 31.84 20.70
C SER A 107 -6.70 33.09 21.48
N GLU A 108 -7.79 33.76 21.07
CA GLU A 108 -8.28 34.98 21.71
C GLU A 108 -8.53 34.81 23.21
N GLU A 109 -8.76 33.57 23.69
CA GLU A 109 -8.94 33.29 25.12
C GLU A 109 -7.68 33.54 25.96
N MET A 110 -6.47 33.43 25.39
CA MET A 110 -5.22 33.68 26.11
C MET A 110 -4.90 35.18 26.27
N ILE A 111 -5.41 36.03 25.38
CA ILE A 111 -5.12 37.48 25.39
C ILE A 111 -5.88 38.16 26.53
N SER A 112 -7.05 37.66 26.91
CA SER A 112 -7.83 38.21 28.03
C SER A 112 -7.27 37.86 29.42
N GLN A 113 -6.33 36.92 29.54
CA GLN A 113 -5.73 36.53 30.83
C GLN A 113 -4.26 36.96 30.98
N GLY A 114 -3.66 37.57 29.95
CA GLY A 114 -2.21 37.83 29.88
C GLY A 114 -1.77 39.28 30.13
N VAL A 115 -2.59 40.16 30.70
CA VAL A 115 -2.19 41.54 31.06
C VAL A 115 -2.20 41.73 32.57
N GLN A 116 -1.48 40.90 33.32
CA GLN A 116 -0.89 41.26 34.63
C GLN A 116 0.18 40.23 35.04
N LYS A 117 1.43 40.41 34.59
CA LYS A 117 2.61 40.27 35.46
C LYS A 117 3.89 40.74 34.76
N LYS A 118 4.52 41.73 35.36
CA LYS A 118 5.86 42.22 35.04
C LYS A 118 6.93 41.18 35.39
N GLU A 119 7.98 41.20 34.56
CA GLU A 119 9.42 41.02 34.82
C GLU A 119 9.83 40.31 36.12
N ASP A 120 10.62 39.23 35.98
CA ASP A 120 12.04 39.27 36.36
C ASP A 120 12.76 37.91 36.13
N THR A 121 13.95 38.02 35.54
CA THR A 121 15.18 37.24 35.80
C THR A 121 15.31 35.77 35.36
N GLU A 122 16.08 35.59 34.28
CA GLU A 122 17.33 34.80 34.22
C GLU A 122 17.37 33.41 34.91
N ASN A 123 17.43 32.32 34.12
CA ASN A 123 18.55 31.37 34.08
C ASN A 123 18.20 30.02 33.40
N ASP A 124 19.07 29.69 32.43
CA ASP A 124 19.77 28.41 32.29
C ASP A 124 19.10 27.15 31.66
N SER A 125 19.88 26.58 30.74
CA SER A 125 19.99 25.16 30.33
C SER A 125 18.95 24.47 29.43
N SER A 126 19.43 24.20 28.19
CA SER A 126 19.21 23.10 27.20
C SER A 126 18.49 21.79 27.61
N PRO A 127 18.16 20.85 26.67
CA PRO A 127 17.96 20.95 25.22
C PRO A 127 16.59 20.39 24.73
N VAL A 128 16.28 20.72 23.49
CA VAL A 128 15.12 20.33 22.68
C VAL A 128 14.80 18.82 22.75
N GLN A 129 13.77 18.45 23.51
CA GLN A 129 13.10 17.15 23.37
C GLN A 129 12.13 17.19 22.19
N ARG A 130 12.53 16.60 21.06
CA ARG A 130 11.60 16.29 19.95
C ARG A 130 10.66 15.15 20.35
N LYS A 131 9.62 15.45 21.14
CA LYS A 131 8.50 14.53 21.36
C LYS A 131 7.47 14.75 20.25
N GLY A 132 7.35 13.77 19.35
CA GLY A 132 6.35 13.85 18.28
C GLY A 132 6.58 12.91 17.09
N ARG A 133 7.66 12.11 17.07
CA ARG A 133 7.79 11.04 16.06
C ARG A 133 7.36 9.71 16.67
N PRO A 134 6.43 8.96 16.05
CA PRO A 134 6.14 7.59 16.46
C PRO A 134 7.41 6.74 16.29
N PRO A 135 7.64 5.76 17.18
CA PRO A 135 8.83 4.90 17.12
C PRO A 135 8.81 4.09 15.81
N ARG A 136 9.88 4.22 15.01
CA ARG A 136 10.09 3.36 13.83
C ARG A 136 10.49 1.95 14.29
N PRO A 137 10.01 0.89 13.64
CA PRO A 137 10.51 -0.47 13.88
C PRO A 137 11.99 -0.55 13.52
N LYS A 138 12.79 -1.19 14.38
CA LYS A 138 14.21 -1.46 14.13
C LYS A 138 14.36 -2.42 12.95
N ALA A 139 15.28 -2.11 12.03
CA ALA A 139 15.69 -3.08 11.02
C ALA A 139 16.30 -4.29 11.73
N ARG A 140 15.81 -5.48 11.38
CA ARG A 140 16.34 -6.76 11.82
C ARG A 140 17.67 -6.94 11.09
N SER A 141 18.79 -6.92 11.82
CA SER A 141 20.08 -7.32 11.26
C SER A 141 19.96 -8.78 10.80
N ALA A 142 20.34 -9.03 9.55
CA ALA A 142 20.66 -10.36 9.08
C ALA A 142 22.14 -10.63 9.41
N ASP A 143 22.37 -11.89 9.81
CA ASP A 143 23.63 -12.57 10.18
C ASP A 143 24.28 -12.24 11.53
#